data_AF-A0A448X4U2-F1
#
_entry.id   AF-A0A448X4U2-F1
#
_cell.length_a   1.000
_cell.length_b   1.000
_cell.length_c   1.000
_cell.angle_alpha   90.00
_cell.angle_beta   90.00
_cell.angle_gamma   90.00
#
_symmetry.space_group_name_H-M   'P 1'
#
loop_
_entity.id
_entity.type
_entity.pdbx_description
1 polymer ?
#
loop_
_entity_poly.entity_id
_entity_poly.type
_entity_poly.pdbx_seq_one_letter_code
_entity_poly.pdbx_strand_id
1 'polypeptide(L)'
;MLSSLNFFSNIDSMTAIQSVSLPALVSGRNALIKAQTGSGKTLAYAVPLLNYLIKLEPPITRSSGSLALIILPTRELAIQTSTVFSTLTRSCVRIVSGLMIGGIKRKSQKASLRKGINIVIGTPQRILDHMHMTKSLDLKCIRWLVIDEADRLLEMGFERDVRRILTSLTPNLGSPPDSGLFKGPTQVILLSATLT
;
A
#
# COMPACT_ATOMS: atom_id res chain seq x y z
N MET A 1 8.66 -20.10 3.43
CA MET A 1 8.09 -19.18 2.42
C MET A 1 8.55 -17.73 2.65
N LEU A 2 8.42 -17.14 3.85
CA LEU A 2 9.18 -15.92 4.20
C LEU A 2 10.70 -16.19 4.20
N SER A 3 11.11 -17.39 4.60
CA SER A 3 12.48 -17.92 4.47
C SER A 3 13.01 -18.04 3.04
N SER A 4 12.15 -17.92 2.03
CA SER A 4 12.49 -18.09 0.60
C SER A 4 12.73 -16.75 -0.10
N LEU A 5 12.46 -15.64 0.58
CA LEU A 5 12.82 -14.31 0.12
C LEU A 5 14.24 -14.03 0.60
N ASN A 6 15.22 -14.10 -0.31
CA ASN A 6 16.63 -13.69 -0.11
C ASN A 6 16.81 -12.23 0.37
N PHE A 7 15.73 -11.54 0.74
CA PHE A 7 15.74 -10.23 1.35
C PHE A 7 16.04 -10.28 2.86
N PHE A 8 15.60 -11.34 3.56
CA PHE A 8 15.88 -11.50 4.99
C PHE A 8 17.34 -11.89 5.28
N SER A 9 18.15 -12.23 4.27
CA SER A 9 19.55 -12.60 4.48
C SER A 9 20.43 -11.43 4.97
N ASN A 10 19.93 -10.19 4.89
CA ASN A 10 20.58 -8.98 5.43
C ASN A 10 19.77 -8.32 6.56
N ILE A 11 18.70 -8.96 7.05
CA ILE A 11 17.95 -8.51 8.23
C ILE A 11 18.29 -9.48 9.35
N ASP A 12 19.38 -9.19 10.07
CA ASP A 12 19.87 -10.04 11.15
C ASP A 12 18.91 -10.09 12.34
N SER A 13 18.06 -9.07 12.49
CA SER A 13 17.00 -9.03 13.50
C SER A 13 15.84 -8.12 13.09
N MET A 14 14.62 -8.48 13.51
CA MET A 14 13.45 -7.63 13.33
C MET A 14 13.48 -6.46 14.31
N THR A 15 13.05 -5.28 13.86
CA THR A 15 12.87 -4.14 14.78
C THR A 15 11.67 -4.39 15.70
N ALA A 16 11.63 -3.73 16.87
CA ALA A 16 10.55 -3.92 17.84
C ALA A 16 9.15 -3.72 17.22
N ILE A 17 8.99 -2.73 16.35
CA ILE A 17 7.70 -2.47 15.70
C ILE A 17 7.31 -3.58 14.72
N GLN A 18 8.27 -4.18 14.02
CA GLN A 18 8.01 -5.32 13.13
C GLN A 18 7.60 -6.54 13.95
N SER A 19 8.29 -6.83 15.05
CA SER A 19 7.99 -7.99 15.91
C SER A 19 6.59 -7.95 16.51
N VAL A 20 6.15 -6.75 16.92
CA VAL A 20 4.82 -6.57 17.52
C VAL A 20 3.72 -6.53 16.44
N SER A 21 3.94 -5.87 15.31
CA SER A 21 2.89 -5.66 14.31
C SER A 21 2.70 -6.86 13.37
N LEU A 22 3.76 -7.60 13.00
CA LEU A 22 3.66 -8.69 12.02
C LEU A 22 2.60 -9.74 12.39
N PRO A 23 2.56 -10.29 13.63
CA PRO A 23 1.56 -11.30 13.97
C PRO A 23 0.11 -10.78 13.84
N ALA A 24 -0.12 -9.53 14.25
CA ALA A 24 -1.43 -8.89 14.15
C ALA A 24 -1.85 -8.68 12.69
N LEU A 25 -0.93 -8.18 11.87
CA LEU A 25 -1.18 -7.87 10.47
C LEU A 25 -1.35 -9.13 9.61
N VAL A 26 -0.55 -10.17 9.85
CA VAL A 26 -0.72 -11.48 9.17
C VAL A 26 -2.07 -12.12 9.50
N SER A 27 -2.61 -11.86 10.69
CA SER A 27 -3.93 -12.34 11.11
C SER A 27 -5.09 -11.54 10.51
N GLY A 28 -4.82 -10.61 9.58
CA GLY A 28 -5.86 -9.83 8.90
C GLY A 28 -6.47 -8.70 9.74
N ARG A 29 -5.88 -8.36 10.89
CA ARG A 29 -6.41 -7.29 11.76
C ARG A 29 -6.02 -5.90 11.26
N ASN A 30 -6.95 -4.96 11.35
CA ASN A 30 -6.63 -3.54 11.22
C ASN A 30 -5.64 -3.13 12.31
N ALA A 31 -4.81 -2.12 12.05
CA ALA A 31 -3.80 -1.68 12.99
C ALA A 31 -3.64 -0.16 13.00
N LEU A 32 -3.46 0.37 14.22
CA LEU A 32 -2.93 1.69 14.48
C LEU A 32 -1.52 1.52 15.04
N ILE A 33 -0.52 2.01 14.33
CA ILE A 33 0.89 1.79 14.65
C ILE A 33 1.51 3.13 15.01
N LYS A 34 1.84 3.30 16.29
CA LYS A 34 2.60 4.44 16.78
C LYS A 34 4.09 4.14 16.73
N ALA A 35 4.83 4.75 15.82
CA ALA A 35 6.28 4.65 15.79
C ALA A 35 6.92 5.83 15.06
N GLN A 36 8.13 6.22 15.47
CA GLN A 36 8.88 7.30 14.82
C GLN A 36 9.44 6.87 13.45
N THR A 37 9.75 7.83 12.59
CA THR A 37 10.45 7.58 11.30
C THR A 37 11.77 6.85 11.55
N GLY A 38 12.19 5.97 10.63
CA GLY A 38 13.42 5.18 10.78
C GLY A 38 13.29 3.91 11.64
N SER A 39 12.16 3.67 12.30
CA SER A 39 11.92 2.46 13.13
C SER A 39 11.64 1.16 12.35
N GLY A 40 11.66 1.21 11.02
CA GLY A 40 11.35 0.05 10.17
C GLY A 40 9.85 -0.14 9.88
N LYS A 41 9.03 0.92 10.05
CA LYS A 41 7.58 0.97 9.75
C LYS A 41 7.21 0.40 8.38
N THR A 42 7.98 0.74 7.34
CA THR A 42 7.67 0.28 5.98
C THR A 42 7.66 -1.24 5.87
N LEU A 43 8.66 -1.92 6.43
CA LEU A 43 8.70 -3.39 6.40
C LEU A 43 7.62 -4.02 7.28
N ALA A 44 7.21 -3.33 8.36
CA ALA A 44 6.16 -3.79 9.26
C ALA A 44 4.83 -4.04 8.52
N TYR A 45 4.46 -3.19 7.55
CA TYR A 45 3.27 -3.43 6.71
C TYR A 45 3.59 -4.05 5.35
N ALA A 46 4.76 -3.81 4.76
CA ALA A 46 5.07 -4.31 3.41
C ALA A 46 5.24 -5.83 3.37
N VAL A 47 5.85 -6.43 4.39
CA VAL A 47 6.03 -7.89 4.49
C VAL A 47 4.70 -8.65 4.59
N PRO A 48 3.78 -8.33 5.52
CA PRO A 48 2.52 -9.07 5.65
C PRO A 48 1.60 -8.82 4.45
N LEU A 49 1.62 -7.61 3.89
CA LEU A 49 0.92 -7.27 2.65
C LEU A 49 1.40 -8.13 1.48
N LEU A 50 2.72 -8.21 1.27
CA LEU A 50 3.27 -9.02 0.18
C LEU A 50 2.99 -10.52 0.41
N ASN A 51 3.12 -11.01 1.63
CA ASN A 51 2.75 -12.39 1.99
C ASN A 51 1.26 -12.68 1.71
N TYR A 52 0.36 -11.74 2.00
CA TYR A 52 -1.06 -11.85 1.64
C TYR A 52 -1.24 -11.98 0.13
N LEU A 53 -0.63 -11.08 -0.65
CA LEU A 53 -0.74 -11.08 -2.11
C LEU A 53 -0.19 -12.35 -2.77
N ILE A 54 0.95 -12.87 -2.28
CA ILE A 54 1.56 -14.11 -2.81
C ILE A 54 0.66 -15.33 -2.61
N LYS A 55 -0.14 -15.35 -1.53
CA LYS A 55 -1.01 -16.47 -1.14
C LYS A 55 -2.41 -16.42 -1.76
N LEU A 56 -2.72 -15.39 -2.56
CA LEU A 56 -4.02 -15.30 -3.21
C LEU A 56 -4.17 -16.39 -4.28
N GLU A 57 -5.35 -17.00 -4.31
CA GLU A 57 -5.75 -17.98 -5.31
C GLU A 57 -7.03 -17.49 -6.02
N PRO A 58 -7.05 -17.43 -7.37
CA PRO A 58 -5.93 -17.73 -8.26
C PRO A 58 -4.81 -16.69 -8.12
N PRO A 59 -3.57 -17.01 -8.56
CA PRO A 59 -2.44 -16.11 -8.40
C PRO A 59 -2.67 -14.77 -9.11
N ILE A 60 -2.25 -13.70 -8.44
CA ILE A 60 -2.36 -12.33 -8.96
C ILE A 60 -1.68 -12.22 -10.33
N THR A 61 -2.33 -11.49 -11.23
CA THR A 61 -1.75 -11.05 -12.49
C THR A 61 -1.87 -9.53 -12.62
N ARG A 62 -1.35 -8.99 -13.71
CA ARG A 62 -1.47 -7.56 -14.00
C ARG A 62 -2.92 -7.11 -14.26
N SER A 63 -3.82 -8.03 -14.61
CA SER A 63 -5.24 -7.75 -14.83
C SER A 63 -6.08 -7.85 -13.55
N SER A 64 -5.50 -8.33 -12.43
CA SER A 64 -6.18 -8.40 -11.13
C SER A 64 -6.55 -7.04 -10.52
N GLY A 65 -6.09 -5.94 -11.13
CA GLY A 65 -6.29 -4.59 -10.62
C GLY A 65 -5.41 -4.27 -9.41
N SER A 66 -5.67 -3.11 -8.81
CA SER A 66 -4.97 -2.67 -7.60
C SER A 66 -5.60 -3.31 -6.36
N LEU A 67 -4.77 -3.98 -5.57
CA LEU A 67 -5.14 -4.71 -4.35
C LEU A 67 -4.62 -4.03 -3.10
N ALA A 68 -3.61 -3.16 -3.24
CA ALA A 68 -3.07 -2.36 -2.15
C ALA A 68 -2.94 -0.89 -2.55
N LEU A 69 -3.27 0.00 -1.60
CA LEU A 69 -3.07 1.44 -1.71
C LEU A 69 -2.28 1.93 -0.50
N ILE A 70 -1.18 2.62 -0.75
CA ILE A 70 -0.28 3.18 0.27
C ILE A 70 -0.20 4.69 0.02
N ILE A 71 -0.67 5.46 1.00
CA ILE A 71 -0.74 6.92 0.95
C ILE A 71 0.36 7.48 1.86
N LEU A 72 1.20 8.36 1.31
CA LEU A 72 2.29 9.01 2.03
C LEU A 72 2.25 10.54 1.84
N PRO A 73 2.72 11.35 2.81
CA PRO A 73 2.59 12.79 2.74
C PRO A 73 3.51 13.46 1.72
N THR A 74 4.69 12.89 1.44
CA THR A 74 5.67 13.52 0.55
C THR A 74 6.16 12.59 -0.56
N ARG A 75 6.74 13.21 -1.60
CA ARG A 75 7.30 12.50 -2.76
C ARG A 75 8.49 11.64 -2.33
N GLU A 76 9.32 12.17 -1.45
CA GLU A 76 10.54 11.56 -0.95
C GLU A 76 10.21 10.26 -0.20
N LEU A 77 9.24 10.31 0.71
CA LEU A 77 8.77 9.13 1.46
C LEU A 77 8.13 8.10 0.52
N ALA A 78 7.35 8.53 -0.46
CA ALA A 78 6.75 7.63 -1.45
C ALA A 78 7.81 6.95 -2.33
N ILE A 79 8.88 7.66 -2.72
CA ILE A 79 10.01 7.07 -3.45
C ILE A 79 10.75 6.05 -2.58
N GLN A 80 11.06 6.39 -1.33
CA GLN A 80 11.71 5.47 -0.38
C GLN A 80 10.89 4.17 -0.22
N THR A 81 9.58 4.31 -0.02
CA THR A 81 8.65 3.17 0.09
C THR A 81 8.59 2.37 -1.21
N SER A 82 8.54 3.04 -2.37
CA SER A 82 8.58 2.36 -3.67
C SER A 82 9.85 1.54 -3.88
N THR A 83 11.00 2.00 -3.38
CA THR A 83 12.28 1.26 -3.45
C THR A 83 12.23 -0.01 -2.60
N VAL A 84 11.61 0.07 -1.40
CA VAL A 84 11.39 -1.12 -0.56
C VAL A 84 10.51 -2.13 -1.29
N PHE A 85 9.36 -1.72 -1.83
CA PHE A 85 8.49 -2.63 -2.59
C PHE A 85 9.17 -3.20 -3.82
N SER A 86 9.92 -2.40 -4.58
CA SER A 86 10.64 -2.88 -5.77
C SER A 86 11.68 -3.95 -5.42
N THR A 87 12.29 -3.84 -4.23
CA THR A 87 13.23 -4.84 -3.73
C THR A 87 12.50 -6.11 -3.31
N LEU A 88 11.40 -5.98 -2.55
CA LEU A 88 10.61 -7.11 -2.08
C LEU A 88 9.94 -7.89 -3.22
N THR A 89 9.46 -7.20 -4.27
CA THR A 89 8.79 -7.82 -5.42
C THR A 89 9.75 -8.35 -6.48
N ARG A 90 11.07 -8.18 -6.31
CA ARG A 90 12.08 -8.64 -7.30
C ARG A 90 11.96 -10.13 -7.60
N SER A 91 11.68 -10.94 -6.57
CA SER A 91 11.48 -12.40 -6.70
C SER A 91 10.02 -12.79 -6.97
N CYS A 92 9.11 -11.82 -7.11
CA CYS A 92 7.67 -12.03 -7.29
C CYS A 92 7.18 -11.25 -8.50
N VAL A 93 7.67 -11.62 -9.70
CA VAL A 93 7.47 -10.89 -10.98
C VAL A 93 6.01 -10.64 -11.37
N ARG A 94 5.06 -11.39 -10.77
CA ARG A 94 3.62 -11.23 -10.99
C ARG A 94 3.02 -10.03 -10.26
N ILE A 95 3.67 -9.56 -9.18
CA ILE A 95 3.19 -8.48 -8.33
C ILE A 95 3.91 -7.20 -8.72
N VAL A 96 3.17 -6.22 -9.22
CA VAL A 96 3.73 -4.96 -9.72
C VAL A 96 3.32 -3.80 -8.82
N SER A 97 4.29 -3.05 -8.30
CA SER A 97 4.06 -1.77 -7.64
C SER A 97 4.16 -0.60 -8.61
N GLY A 98 3.46 0.49 -8.32
CA GLY A 98 3.46 1.70 -9.14
C GLY A 98 3.42 2.96 -8.30
N LEU A 99 4.27 3.93 -8.67
CA LEU A 99 4.46 5.18 -7.94
C LEU A 99 3.63 6.33 -8.55
N MET A 100 2.78 6.93 -7.73
CA MET A 100 1.86 8.03 -8.08
C MET A 100 2.24 9.30 -7.32
N ILE A 101 3.20 10.05 -7.85
CA ILE A 101 3.66 11.32 -7.25
C ILE A 101 3.71 12.46 -8.27
N GLY A 102 3.71 13.69 -7.74
CA GLY A 102 4.00 14.91 -8.51
C GLY A 102 5.42 14.90 -9.09
N GLY A 103 5.68 15.79 -10.05
CA GLY A 103 7.00 15.94 -10.69
C GLY A 103 7.43 14.81 -11.65
N ILE A 104 6.66 13.72 -11.76
CA ILE A 104 6.82 12.70 -12.81
C ILE A 104 5.79 12.97 -13.92
N LYS A 105 6.19 12.81 -15.19
CA LYS A 105 5.32 12.96 -16.36
C LYS A 105 4.04 12.12 -16.21
N ARG A 106 2.87 12.78 -16.21
CA ARG A 106 1.56 12.13 -16.06
C ARG A 106 1.33 11.01 -17.08
N LYS A 107 1.77 11.23 -18.33
CA LYS A 107 1.66 10.23 -19.40
C LYS A 107 2.41 8.92 -19.06
N SER A 108 3.53 9.01 -18.35
CA SER A 108 4.30 7.84 -17.89
C SER A 108 3.51 7.05 -16.84
N GLN A 109 3.00 7.73 -15.81
CA GLN A 109 2.17 7.11 -14.77
C GLN A 109 0.90 6.47 -15.37
N LYS A 110 0.22 7.15 -16.30
CA LYS A 110 -0.92 6.57 -17.05
C LYS A 110 -0.51 5.33 -17.84
N ALA A 111 0.66 5.32 -18.47
CA ALA A 111 1.14 4.14 -19.20
C ALA A 111 1.39 2.96 -18.26
N SER A 112 1.98 3.19 -17.08
CA SER A 112 2.16 2.14 -16.07
C SER A 112 0.83 1.60 -15.56
N LEU A 113 -0.15 2.48 -15.28
CA LEU A 113 -1.50 2.08 -14.87
C LEU A 113 -2.20 1.21 -15.93
N ARG A 114 -2.11 1.58 -17.22
CA ARG A 114 -2.68 0.77 -18.31
C ARG A 114 -2.07 -0.62 -18.42
N LYS A 115 -0.78 -0.77 -18.08
CA LYS A 115 -0.13 -2.08 -18.07
C LYS A 115 -0.58 -2.94 -16.86
N GLY A 116 -1.21 -2.34 -15.85
CA GLY A 116 -1.63 -3.01 -14.62
C GLY A 116 -0.63 -2.82 -13.48
N ILE A 117 -1.15 -2.39 -12.33
CA ILE A 117 -0.45 -2.17 -11.05
C ILE A 117 -1.29 -2.81 -9.94
N ASN A 118 -0.66 -3.64 -9.11
CA ASN A 118 -1.29 -4.30 -7.97
C ASN A 118 -1.12 -3.53 -6.66
N ILE A 119 -0.03 -2.77 -6.52
CA ILE A 119 0.29 -1.98 -5.33
C ILE A 119 0.48 -0.52 -5.76
N VAL A 120 -0.45 0.36 -5.41
CA VAL A 120 -0.36 1.80 -5.67
C VAL A 120 0.30 2.47 -4.48
N ILE A 121 1.39 3.20 -4.72
CA ILE A 121 2.15 3.95 -3.71
C ILE A 121 2.16 5.41 -4.16
N GLY A 122 1.74 6.35 -3.32
CA GLY A 122 1.71 7.74 -3.80
C GLY A 122 1.28 8.79 -2.79
N THR A 123 1.25 10.03 -3.27
CA THR A 123 0.79 11.18 -2.49
C THR A 123 -0.70 11.47 -2.76
N PRO A 124 -1.45 12.02 -1.79
CA PRO A 124 -2.91 12.16 -1.88
C PRO A 124 -3.38 12.85 -3.16
N GLN A 125 -2.83 14.03 -3.46
CA GLN A 125 -3.24 14.83 -4.61
C GLN A 125 -3.01 14.11 -5.94
N ARG A 126 -1.91 13.36 -6.07
CA ARG A 126 -1.61 12.65 -7.32
C ARG A 126 -2.47 11.40 -7.49
N ILE A 127 -2.78 10.72 -6.39
CA ILE A 127 -3.73 9.60 -6.40
C ILE A 127 -5.11 10.11 -6.86
N LEU A 128 -5.61 11.19 -6.26
CA LEU A 128 -6.89 11.82 -6.67
C LEU A 128 -6.90 12.24 -8.13
N ASP A 129 -5.84 12.90 -8.60
CA ASP A 129 -5.71 13.29 -10.02
C ASP A 129 -5.84 12.07 -10.95
N HIS A 130 -5.21 10.94 -10.60
CA HIS A 130 -5.36 9.71 -11.36
C HIS A 130 -6.76 9.08 -11.25
N MET A 131 -7.39 9.12 -10.07
CA MET A 131 -8.76 8.64 -9.89
C MET A 131 -9.74 9.40 -10.77
N HIS A 132 -9.57 10.72 -10.92
CA HIS A 132 -10.42 11.53 -11.79
C HIS A 132 -10.10 11.37 -13.28
N MET A 133 -8.81 11.33 -13.64
CA MET A 133 -8.37 11.51 -15.04
C MET A 133 -7.88 10.24 -15.73
N THR A 134 -7.84 9.09 -15.04
CA THR A 134 -7.24 7.86 -15.55
C THR A 134 -8.16 6.66 -15.35
N LYS A 135 -8.91 6.33 -16.40
CA LYS A 135 -9.85 5.19 -16.42
C LYS A 135 -9.24 3.84 -16.03
N SER A 136 -7.93 3.65 -16.27
CA SER A 136 -7.24 2.40 -15.97
C SER A 136 -6.82 2.25 -14.50
N LEU A 137 -7.03 3.26 -13.65
CA LEU A 137 -6.87 3.11 -12.21
C LEU A 137 -8.19 2.58 -11.64
N ASP A 138 -8.19 1.30 -11.26
CA ASP A 138 -9.32 0.67 -10.56
C ASP A 138 -8.93 0.34 -9.12
N LEU A 139 -9.62 0.96 -8.18
CA LEU A 139 -9.42 0.81 -6.73
C LEU A 139 -10.55 -0.01 -6.06
N LYS A 140 -11.46 -0.60 -6.84
CA LYS A 140 -12.57 -1.39 -6.28
C LYS A 140 -12.11 -2.69 -5.61
N CYS A 141 -10.94 -3.19 -5.98
CA CYS A 141 -10.41 -4.45 -5.45
C CYS A 141 -9.43 -4.24 -4.28
N ILE A 142 -9.32 -3.04 -3.72
CA ILE A 142 -8.40 -2.77 -2.61
C ILE A 142 -8.72 -3.69 -1.41
N ARG A 143 -7.72 -4.43 -0.96
CA ARG A 143 -7.74 -5.30 0.22
C ARG A 143 -6.78 -4.82 1.31
N TRP A 144 -5.82 -3.96 0.94
CA TRP A 144 -4.90 -3.33 1.87
C TRP A 144 -4.89 -1.82 1.66
N LEU A 145 -5.21 -1.08 2.71
CA LEU A 145 -5.08 0.37 2.75
C LEU A 145 -4.07 0.73 3.84
N VAL A 146 -3.02 1.43 3.44
CA VAL A 146 -1.99 1.94 4.35
C VAL A 146 -1.96 3.46 4.25
N ILE A 147 -2.05 4.13 5.39
CA ILE A 147 -1.84 5.56 5.53
C ILE A 147 -0.61 5.73 6.43
N ASP A 148 0.51 6.12 5.83
CA ASP A 148 1.81 6.22 6.51
C ASP A 148 2.16 7.69 6.79
N GLU A 149 2.75 7.95 7.96
CA GLU A 149 2.97 9.30 8.51
C GLU A 149 1.68 10.15 8.52
N ALA A 150 0.64 9.63 9.16
CA ALA A 150 -0.71 10.18 9.18
C ALA A 150 -0.81 11.57 9.84
N ASP A 151 -0.11 11.77 10.94
CA ASP A 151 0.08 13.09 11.56
C ASP A 151 0.62 14.11 10.57
N ARG A 152 1.68 13.75 9.84
CA ARG A 152 2.26 14.63 8.82
C ARG A 152 1.30 14.90 7.66
N LEU A 153 0.45 13.94 7.28
CA LEU A 153 -0.62 14.18 6.30
C LEU A 153 -1.59 15.26 6.78
N LEU A 154 -1.95 15.25 8.07
CA LEU A 154 -2.83 16.25 8.67
C LEU A 154 -2.13 17.61 8.78
N GLU A 155 -0.89 17.66 9.26
CA GLU A 155 -0.08 18.89 9.36
C GLU A 155 0.07 19.60 8.01
N MET A 156 0.20 18.82 6.92
CA MET A 156 0.30 19.33 5.56
C MET A 156 -1.05 19.71 4.93
N GLY A 157 -2.16 19.58 5.67
CA GLY A 157 -3.50 19.94 5.21
C GLY A 157 -4.12 18.95 4.22
N PHE A 158 -3.61 17.71 4.12
CA PHE A 158 -4.12 16.70 3.19
C PHE A 158 -5.35 15.95 3.69
N GLU A 159 -5.89 16.27 4.87
CA GLU A 159 -7.05 15.61 5.45
C GLU A 159 -8.22 15.48 4.45
N ARG A 160 -8.57 16.59 3.77
CA ARG A 160 -9.65 16.60 2.79
C ARG A 160 -9.37 15.70 1.59
N ASP A 161 -8.13 15.66 1.13
CA ASP A 161 -7.72 14.85 -0.01
C ASP A 161 -7.72 13.37 0.35
N VAL A 162 -7.19 13.00 1.51
CA VAL A 162 -7.24 11.63 2.04
C VAL A 162 -8.69 11.19 2.21
N ARG A 163 -9.55 12.01 2.82
CA ARG A 163 -10.97 11.71 3.00
C ARG A 163 -11.67 11.43 1.66
N ARG A 164 -11.39 12.21 0.61
CA ARG A 164 -11.93 11.97 -0.74
C ARG A 164 -11.49 10.62 -1.31
N ILE A 165 -10.23 10.23 -1.09
CA ILE A 165 -9.74 8.90 -1.48
C ILE A 165 -10.53 7.83 -0.71
N LEU A 166 -10.65 7.94 0.61
CA LEU A 166 -11.37 6.97 1.44
C LEU A 166 -12.85 6.84 1.06
N THR A 167 -13.54 7.95 0.76
CA THR A 167 -14.92 7.93 0.29
C THR A 167 -15.08 7.08 -0.98
N SER A 168 -14.12 7.13 -1.91
CA SER A 168 -14.15 6.30 -3.11
C SER A 168 -13.95 4.80 -2.83
N LEU A 169 -13.29 4.47 -1.72
CA LEU A 169 -13.01 3.09 -1.30
C LEU A 169 -14.12 2.51 -0.42
N THR A 170 -15.03 3.35 0.09
CA THR A 170 -16.03 3.01 1.11
C THR A 170 -16.89 1.78 0.79
N PRO A 171 -17.28 1.50 -0.47
CA PRO A 171 -17.97 0.25 -0.80
C PRO A 171 -17.23 -1.03 -0.36
N ASN A 172 -15.91 -0.98 -0.18
CA ASN A 172 -15.07 -2.13 0.16
C ASN A 172 -14.58 -2.13 1.62
N LEU A 173 -14.78 -1.03 2.37
CA LEU A 173 -14.30 -0.90 3.75
C LEU A 173 -15.17 -1.66 4.76
N GLY A 174 -16.47 -1.82 4.48
CA GLY A 174 -17.44 -2.43 5.41
C GLY A 174 -18.10 -3.71 4.90
N SER A 175 -17.95 -4.07 3.62
CA SER A 175 -18.53 -5.28 3.04
C SER A 175 -17.64 -5.77 1.89
N PRO A 176 -17.37 -7.09 1.79
CA PRO A 176 -16.66 -7.61 0.63
C PRO A 176 -17.48 -7.32 -0.62
N PRO A 177 -16.88 -6.88 -1.74
CA PRO A 177 -17.63 -6.77 -2.98
C PRO A 177 -18.17 -8.16 -3.37
N ASP A 178 -19.48 -8.25 -3.62
CA ASP A 178 -20.18 -9.50 -3.97
C ASP A 178 -19.67 -10.17 -5.25
N SER A 179 -18.86 -9.47 -6.05
CA SER A 179 -18.42 -9.89 -7.39
C SER A 179 -16.92 -9.69 -7.66
N GLY A 180 -16.06 -9.96 -6.67
CA GLY A 180 -14.61 -9.88 -6.82
C GLY A 180 -13.92 -11.24 -6.81
N LEU A 181 -12.83 -11.38 -7.59
CA LEU A 181 -11.96 -12.56 -7.56
C LEU A 181 -11.38 -12.84 -6.16
N PHE A 182 -11.24 -11.79 -5.34
CA PHE A 182 -10.68 -11.86 -3.99
C PHE A 182 -11.74 -11.45 -2.96
N LYS A 183 -12.10 -12.34 -2.04
CA LYS A 183 -13.10 -12.09 -0.99
C LYS A 183 -12.46 -11.49 0.27
N GLY A 184 -13.26 -10.79 1.10
CA GLY A 184 -12.86 -10.29 2.41
C GLY A 184 -12.84 -8.75 2.54
N PRO A 185 -12.90 -8.23 3.77
CA PRO A 185 -12.85 -6.79 4.03
C PRO A 185 -11.47 -6.20 3.69
N THR A 186 -11.43 -4.89 3.41
CA THR A 186 -10.15 -4.17 3.33
C THR A 186 -9.50 -4.10 4.72
N GLN A 187 -8.26 -4.58 4.83
CA GLN A 187 -7.42 -4.37 6.00
C GLN A 187 -6.83 -2.95 5.96
N VAL A 188 -7.03 -2.20 7.05
CA VAL A 188 -6.62 -0.79 7.17
C VAL A 188 -5.51 -0.65 8.20
N ILE A 189 -4.41 -0.01 7.79
CA ILE A 189 -3.24 0.24 8.62
C ILE A 189 -2.98 1.74 8.63
N LEU A 190 -3.03 2.34 9.81
CA LEU A 190 -2.70 3.74 10.04
C LEU A 190 -1.38 3.80 10.82
N LEU A 191 -0.36 4.45 10.26
CA LEU A 191 0.92 4.66 10.93
C LEU A 191 1.11 6.14 11.21
N SER A 192 1.54 6.46 12.42
CA SER A 192 1.76 7.82 12.87
C SER A 192 2.90 7.87 13.89
N ALA A 193 3.66 8.96 13.93
CA ALA A 193 4.62 9.16 15.02
C ALA A 193 3.89 9.59 16.30
N THR A 194 2.80 10.34 16.14
CA THR A 194 1.96 10.86 17.20
C THR A 194 0.55 10.26 17.14
N LEU A 195 -0.05 10.02 18.31
CA LEU A 195 -1.47 9.65 18.43
C LEU A 195 -2.09 10.72 19.31
N THR A 196 -2.37 11.87 18.71
CA THR A 196 -3.09 12.98 19.34
C THR A 196 -4.46 13.08 18.73
#